data_AF-A0A430JPR6-F1
#
_entry.id   AF-A0A430JPR6-F1
#
_cell.length_a   1.000
_cell.length_b   1.000
_cell.length_c   1.000
_cell.angle_alpha   90.00
_cell.angle_beta   90.00
_cell.angle_gamma   90.00
#
_symmetry.space_group_name_H-M   'P 1'
#
loop_
_entity.id
_entity.type
_entity.pdbx_description
1 polymer ?
#
loop_
_entity_poly.entity_id
_entity_poly.type
_entity_poly.pdbx_seq_one_letter_code
_entity_poly.pdbx_strand_id
1 'polypeptide(L)'
;MPPTNAPTPAADADKPAQANTTGDDVQTAETDWKALARKWEARAKANQDAAQRLAALEDAQKTDAQKNADALAKATADLEAANARVKAYEAAARTGVPVDLLVASDGDVDALADRFAAWRDTLTATDTSGGKKDDSAKKEPAPKGQPVPSQGKEPEGSGVMSINEQITAAEKAGDALLVKTLKAMKLGDKKA
;
A
#
# COMPACT_ATOMS: atom_id res chain seq x y z
N MET A 1 -59.41 -36.17 -2.37
CA MET A 1 -59.68 -36.77 -1.05
C MET A 1 -58.40 -37.45 -0.55
N PRO A 2 -58.15 -37.48 0.77
CA PRO A 2 -56.89 -37.15 1.50
C PRO A 2 -55.99 -38.39 1.80
N PRO A 3 -54.90 -38.35 2.63
CA PRO A 3 -54.36 -37.25 3.45
C PRO A 3 -52.84 -36.94 3.37
N THR A 4 -52.53 -35.71 3.78
CA THR A 4 -51.22 -35.09 4.03
C THR A 4 -50.55 -35.66 5.29
N ASN A 5 -49.22 -35.85 5.28
CA ASN A 5 -48.45 -36.04 6.52
C ASN A 5 -47.08 -35.34 6.42
N ALA A 6 -46.89 -34.33 7.26
CA ALA A 6 -45.62 -33.65 7.51
C ALA A 6 -45.20 -33.91 8.97
N PRO A 7 -43.92 -34.15 9.29
CA PRO A 7 -43.44 -34.04 10.65
C PRO A 7 -42.77 -32.67 10.89
N THR A 8 -43.26 -32.00 11.93
CA THR A 8 -42.85 -30.71 12.53
C THR A 8 -41.56 -30.86 13.39
N PRO A 9 -40.79 -29.77 13.64
CA PRO A 9 -39.40 -29.82 14.16
C PRO A 9 -39.26 -30.23 15.63
N ALA A 10 -38.15 -30.92 15.94
CA ALA A 10 -37.71 -31.27 17.28
C ALA A 10 -37.16 -30.05 18.02
N ALA A 11 -37.78 -29.71 19.15
CA ALA A 11 -37.22 -28.87 20.19
C ALA A 11 -36.37 -29.76 21.11
N ASP A 12 -35.05 -29.56 21.12
CA ASP A 12 -34.16 -30.19 22.10
C ASP A 12 -34.34 -29.51 23.45
N ALA A 13 -34.91 -30.27 24.38
CA ALA A 13 -35.05 -29.93 25.77
C ALA A 13 -33.78 -30.34 26.51
N ASP A 14 -33.03 -29.38 27.04
CA ASP A 14 -32.03 -29.65 28.06
C ASP A 14 -32.48 -29.13 29.44
N LYS A 15 -32.37 -30.01 30.41
CA LYS A 15 -33.14 -30.08 31.67
C LYS A 15 -32.33 -29.44 32.81
N PRO A 16 -32.93 -28.65 33.72
CA PRO A 16 -32.21 -28.26 34.93
C PRO A 16 -32.17 -29.45 35.92
N ALA A 17 -30.95 -29.79 36.35
CA ALA A 17 -30.69 -30.78 37.39
C ALA A 17 -31.27 -30.31 38.73
N GLN A 18 -31.99 -31.21 39.38
CA GLN A 18 -32.70 -31.02 40.64
C GLN A 18 -31.70 -31.21 41.79
N ALA A 19 -31.37 -30.13 42.51
CA ALA A 19 -30.72 -30.21 43.81
C ALA A 19 -31.79 -30.01 44.89
N ASN A 20 -32.01 -31.06 45.67
CA ASN A 20 -32.99 -31.13 46.74
C ASN A 20 -32.47 -30.37 47.98
N THR A 21 -33.15 -29.29 48.40
CA THR A 21 -33.06 -28.76 49.78
C THR A 21 -34.47 -28.61 50.34
N THR A 22 -34.84 -29.58 51.18
CA THR A 22 -36.00 -29.57 52.06
C THR A 22 -35.87 -28.44 53.08
N GLY A 23 -36.96 -27.70 53.28
CA GLY A 23 -37.15 -26.80 54.42
C GLY A 23 -38.25 -25.78 54.13
N ASP A 24 -39.39 -25.94 54.80
CA ASP A 24 -40.50 -24.99 54.92
C ASP A 24 -40.14 -23.53 54.62
N ASP A 25 -40.72 -22.99 53.54
CA ASP A 25 -41.59 -21.82 53.67
C ASP A 25 -42.44 -21.74 52.39
N VAL A 26 -43.75 -21.98 52.54
CA VAL A 26 -44.73 -21.59 51.53
C VAL A 26 -44.87 -20.06 51.64
N GLN A 27 -43.85 -19.33 51.20
CA GLN A 27 -44.02 -17.92 50.86
C GLN A 27 -44.58 -17.91 49.46
N THR A 28 -45.84 -17.50 49.34
CA THR A 28 -46.35 -16.86 48.13
C THR A 28 -45.21 -16.10 47.47
N ALA A 29 -44.81 -16.52 46.27
CA ALA A 29 -43.84 -15.79 45.45
C ALA A 29 -44.51 -14.48 44.97
N GLU A 30 -44.87 -13.61 45.90
CA GLU A 30 -45.18 -12.23 45.62
C GLU A 30 -43.93 -11.67 44.97
N THR A 31 -44.06 -11.42 43.67
CA THR A 31 -42.96 -10.99 42.83
C THR A 31 -42.34 -9.73 43.45
N ASP A 32 -41.08 -9.80 43.91
CA ASP A 32 -40.39 -8.64 44.46
C ASP A 32 -40.10 -7.64 43.32
N TRP A 33 -41.09 -6.79 43.07
CA TRP A 33 -41.06 -5.74 42.06
C TRP A 33 -39.89 -4.78 42.26
N LYS A 34 -39.41 -4.60 43.49
CA LYS A 34 -38.28 -3.73 43.80
C LYS A 34 -36.95 -4.38 43.38
N ALA A 35 -36.80 -5.68 43.60
CA ALA A 35 -35.65 -6.42 43.08
C ALA A 35 -35.64 -6.47 41.55
N LEU A 36 -36.80 -6.64 40.91
CA LEU A 36 -36.91 -6.56 39.45
C LEU A 36 -36.58 -5.15 38.94
N ALA A 37 -37.13 -4.09 39.54
CA ALA A 37 -36.84 -2.72 39.15
C ALA A 37 -35.32 -2.42 39.16
N ARG A 38 -34.61 -2.83 40.21
CA ARG A 38 -33.13 -2.70 40.27
C ARG A 38 -32.41 -3.48 39.17
N LYS A 39 -32.92 -4.67 38.80
CA LYS A 39 -32.36 -5.45 37.67
C LYS A 39 -32.58 -4.73 36.33
N TRP A 40 -33.75 -4.14 36.13
CA TRP A 40 -34.06 -3.36 34.92
C TRP A 40 -33.23 -2.07 34.85
N GLU A 41 -33.06 -1.36 35.97
CA GLU A 41 -32.16 -0.19 36.05
C GLU A 41 -30.72 -0.58 35.75
N ALA A 42 -30.22 -1.68 36.33
CA ALA A 42 -28.87 -2.17 36.07
C ALA A 42 -28.69 -2.55 34.58
N ARG A 43 -29.68 -3.23 33.99
CA ARG A 43 -29.67 -3.56 32.56
C ARG A 43 -29.75 -2.33 31.66
N ALA A 44 -30.58 -1.35 32.01
CA ALA A 44 -30.70 -0.10 31.26
C ALA A 44 -29.38 0.66 31.26
N LYS A 45 -28.72 0.76 32.43
CA LYS A 45 -27.41 1.41 32.54
C LYS A 45 -26.32 0.65 31.77
N ALA A 46 -26.31 -0.68 31.84
CA ALA A 46 -25.38 -1.50 31.06
C ALA A 46 -25.61 -1.39 29.55
N ASN A 47 -26.87 -1.34 29.11
CA ASN A 47 -27.22 -1.16 27.70
C ASN A 47 -26.82 0.24 27.21
N GLN A 48 -27.04 1.28 28.02
CA GLN A 48 -26.64 2.64 27.71
C GLN A 48 -25.10 2.75 27.57
N ASP A 49 -24.33 2.15 28.48
CA ASP A 49 -22.86 2.13 28.38
C ASP A 49 -22.39 1.37 27.12
N ALA A 50 -23.02 0.23 26.81
CA ALA A 50 -22.73 -0.53 25.60
C ALA A 50 -23.04 0.28 24.32
N ALA A 51 -24.17 0.98 24.28
CA ALA A 51 -24.55 1.85 23.16
C ALA A 51 -23.56 3.00 22.97
N GLN A 52 -23.09 3.61 24.07
CA GLN A 52 -22.08 4.67 24.01
C GLN A 52 -20.74 4.17 23.47
N ARG A 53 -20.29 2.98 23.92
CA ARG A 53 -19.05 2.37 23.38
C ARG A 53 -19.18 2.03 21.91
N LEU A 54 -20.33 1.51 21.48
CA LEU A 54 -20.59 1.19 20.09
C LEU A 54 -20.57 2.45 19.22
N ALA A 55 -21.25 3.53 19.64
CA ALA A 55 -21.20 4.81 18.94
C ALA A 55 -19.77 5.38 18.84
N ALA A 56 -18.99 5.30 19.92
CA ALA A 56 -17.59 5.76 19.92
C ALA A 56 -16.70 4.95 18.96
N LEU A 57 -16.90 3.63 18.89
CA LEU A 57 -16.20 2.75 17.95
C LEU A 57 -16.59 3.03 16.50
N GLU A 58 -17.89 3.25 16.22
CA GLU A 58 -18.36 3.59 14.88
C GLU A 58 -17.81 4.93 14.41
N ASP A 59 -17.76 5.94 15.27
CA ASP A 59 -17.22 7.25 14.89
C ASP A 59 -15.70 7.22 14.70
N ALA A 60 -14.99 6.44 15.51
CA ALA A 60 -13.56 6.15 15.29
C ALA A 60 -13.35 5.43 13.94
N GLN A 61 -14.15 4.40 13.64
CA GLN A 61 -14.07 3.66 12.39
C GLN A 61 -14.41 4.51 11.17
N LYS A 62 -15.43 5.38 11.24
CA LYS A 62 -15.73 6.33 10.14
C LYS A 62 -14.54 7.25 9.89
N THR A 63 -13.93 7.76 10.96
CA THR A 63 -12.76 8.64 10.87
C THR A 63 -11.56 7.93 10.25
N ASP A 64 -11.29 6.70 10.67
CA ASP A 64 -10.18 5.91 10.12
C ASP A 64 -10.48 5.42 8.69
N ALA A 65 -11.72 5.08 8.38
CA ALA A 65 -12.15 4.73 7.01
C ALA A 65 -11.96 5.91 6.05
N GLN A 66 -12.26 7.13 6.49
CA GLN A 66 -12.05 8.32 5.68
C GLN A 66 -10.56 8.59 5.45
N LYS A 67 -9.72 8.51 6.48
CA LYS A 67 -8.26 8.61 6.32
C LYS A 67 -7.69 7.54 5.40
N ASN A 68 -8.19 6.31 5.51
CA ASN A 68 -7.76 5.21 4.65
C ASN A 68 -8.21 5.43 3.20
N ALA A 69 -9.41 5.95 2.98
CA ALA A 69 -9.90 6.31 1.65
C ALA A 69 -9.05 7.43 1.02
N ASP A 70 -8.74 8.48 1.78
CA ASP A 70 -7.88 9.58 1.33
C ASP A 70 -6.46 9.08 1.01
N ALA A 71 -5.90 8.20 1.87
CA ALA A 71 -4.60 7.59 1.63
C ALA A 71 -4.58 6.71 0.37
N LEU A 72 -5.64 5.92 0.15
CA LEU A 72 -5.78 5.10 -1.05
C LEU A 72 -5.97 5.95 -2.30
N ALA A 73 -6.76 7.02 -2.24
CA ALA A 73 -6.94 7.95 -3.35
C ALA A 73 -5.62 8.60 -3.75
N LYS A 74 -4.85 9.07 -2.76
CA LYS A 74 -3.51 9.64 -2.98
C LYS A 74 -2.55 8.62 -3.58
N ALA A 75 -2.48 7.42 -3.01
CA ALA A 75 -1.62 6.35 -3.52
C ALA A 75 -1.99 5.95 -4.96
N THR A 76 -3.29 5.91 -5.28
CA THR A 76 -3.78 5.62 -6.63
C THR A 76 -3.37 6.72 -7.61
N ALA A 77 -3.55 8.00 -7.23
CA ALA A 77 -3.13 9.14 -8.05
C ALA A 77 -1.61 9.14 -8.30
N ASP A 78 -0.82 8.82 -7.28
CA ASP A 78 0.64 8.73 -7.40
C ASP A 78 1.06 7.57 -8.33
N LEU A 79 0.39 6.42 -8.25
CA LEU A 79 0.61 5.29 -9.16
C LEU A 79 0.21 5.62 -10.60
N GLU A 80 -0.93 6.28 -10.80
CA GLU A 80 -1.36 6.72 -12.13
C GLU A 80 -0.39 7.72 -12.74
N ALA A 81 0.09 8.69 -11.96
CA ALA A 81 1.10 9.65 -12.40
C ALA A 81 2.44 8.96 -12.72
N ALA A 82 2.88 7.99 -11.92
CA ALA A 82 4.07 7.20 -12.20
C ALA A 82 3.92 6.37 -13.48
N ASN A 83 2.78 5.70 -13.65
CA ASN A 83 2.48 4.92 -14.86
C ASN A 83 2.40 5.80 -16.11
N ALA A 84 1.83 7.01 -16.00
CA ALA A 84 1.81 7.97 -17.10
C ALA A 84 3.23 8.39 -17.51
N ARG A 85 4.12 8.62 -16.53
CA ARG A 85 5.54 8.89 -16.81
C ARG A 85 6.22 7.71 -17.49
N VAL A 86 6.03 6.49 -17.01
CA VAL A 86 6.61 5.28 -17.65
C VAL A 86 6.16 5.16 -19.10
N LYS A 87 4.86 5.29 -19.38
CA LYS A 87 4.33 5.28 -20.75
C LYS A 87 4.92 6.40 -21.61
N ALA A 88 5.14 7.58 -21.03
CA ALA A 88 5.79 8.68 -21.72
C ALA A 88 7.27 8.39 -22.03
N TYR A 89 8.01 7.78 -21.11
CA TYR A 89 9.38 7.31 -21.36
C TYR A 89 9.44 6.29 -22.49
N GLU A 90 8.52 5.32 -22.51
CA GLU A 90 8.42 4.34 -23.60
C GLU A 90 8.06 5.00 -24.94
N ALA A 91 7.10 5.93 -24.92
CA ALA A 91 6.71 6.69 -26.11
C ALA A 91 7.89 7.53 -26.64
N ALA A 92 8.61 8.21 -25.76
CA ALA A 92 9.79 9.00 -26.08
C ALA A 92 10.92 8.15 -26.67
N ALA A 93 11.18 6.98 -26.08
CA ALA A 93 12.19 6.05 -26.60
C ALA A 93 11.83 5.56 -28.02
N ARG A 94 10.53 5.42 -28.33
CA ARG A 94 10.07 4.98 -29.65
C ARG A 94 10.06 6.09 -30.69
N THR A 95 9.66 7.31 -30.32
CA THR A 95 9.46 8.41 -31.28
C THR A 95 10.63 9.40 -31.32
N GLY A 96 11.55 9.34 -30.35
CA GLY A 96 12.60 10.33 -30.15
C GLY A 96 12.11 11.66 -29.58
N VAL A 97 10.83 11.79 -29.23
CA VAL A 97 10.27 13.00 -28.63
C VAL A 97 10.63 13.03 -27.13
N PRO A 98 11.21 14.12 -26.60
CA PRO A 98 11.51 14.24 -25.18
C PRO A 98 10.31 14.00 -24.26
N VAL A 99 10.53 13.30 -23.15
CA VAL A 99 9.48 12.96 -22.16
C VAL A 99 8.84 14.19 -21.53
N ASP A 100 9.61 15.27 -21.34
CA ASP A 100 9.10 16.53 -20.78
C ASP A 100 8.00 17.17 -21.65
N LEU A 101 8.00 16.87 -22.97
CA LEU A 101 6.94 17.32 -23.88
C LEU A 101 5.70 16.43 -23.86
N LEU A 102 5.85 15.18 -23.40
CA LEU A 102 4.78 14.18 -23.39
C LEU A 102 4.05 14.14 -22.05
N VAL A 103 4.75 14.42 -20.96
CA VAL A 103 4.15 14.56 -19.63
C VAL A 103 3.96 16.05 -19.39
N ALA A 104 2.74 16.55 -19.60
CA ALA A 104 2.41 17.92 -19.26
C ALA A 104 2.68 18.14 -17.75
N SER A 105 3.75 18.86 -17.43
CA SER A 105 4.18 19.11 -16.06
C SER A 105 3.32 20.17 -15.37
N ASP A 106 2.80 21.14 -16.15
CA ASP A 106 2.27 22.38 -15.57
C ASP A 106 0.86 22.76 -16.06
N GLY A 107 0.25 22.00 -16.99
CA GLY A 107 -1.07 22.29 -17.54
C GLY A 107 -1.18 23.58 -18.39
N ASP A 108 -0.12 24.38 -18.46
CA ASP A 108 0.00 25.55 -19.31
C ASP A 108 0.30 25.15 -20.76
N VAL A 109 -0.69 25.39 -21.62
CA VAL A 109 -0.64 25.05 -23.05
C VAL A 109 0.36 25.94 -23.80
N ASP A 110 0.50 27.20 -23.39
CA ASP A 110 1.41 28.14 -24.05
C ASP A 110 2.86 27.76 -23.74
N ALA A 111 3.16 27.46 -22.48
CA ALA A 111 4.49 26.97 -22.08
C ALA A 111 4.84 25.61 -22.73
N LEU A 112 3.85 24.76 -22.99
CA LEU A 112 4.07 23.51 -23.74
C LEU A 112 4.35 23.79 -25.22
N ALA A 113 3.61 24.71 -25.85
CA ALA A 113 3.82 25.11 -27.24
C ALA A 113 5.22 25.70 -27.47
N ASP A 114 5.70 26.54 -26.56
CA ASP A 114 7.05 27.12 -26.60
C ASP A 114 8.13 26.02 -26.53
N ARG A 115 7.95 25.02 -25.64
CA ARG A 115 8.86 23.88 -25.55
C ARG A 115 8.87 23.03 -26.83
N PHE A 116 7.72 22.82 -27.47
CA PHE A 116 7.64 22.15 -28.77
C PHE A 116 8.34 22.95 -29.88
N ALA A 117 8.18 24.27 -29.91
CA ALA A 117 8.87 25.14 -30.86
C ALA A 117 10.39 25.07 -30.69
N ALA A 118 10.89 25.18 -29.45
CA ALA A 118 12.31 25.06 -29.14
C ALA A 118 12.89 23.70 -29.57
N TRP A 119 12.19 22.59 -29.27
CA TRP A 119 12.62 21.26 -29.69
C TRP A 119 12.71 21.15 -31.23
N ARG A 120 11.69 21.64 -31.95
CA ARG A 120 11.72 21.67 -33.42
C ARG A 120 12.92 22.46 -33.94
N ASP A 121 13.21 23.61 -33.34
CA ASP A 121 14.34 24.44 -33.77
C ASP A 121 15.68 23.73 -33.53
N THR A 122 15.83 22.94 -32.45
CA THR A 122 17.04 22.10 -32.24
C THR A 122 17.26 21.07 -33.34
N LEU A 123 16.19 20.45 -33.85
CA LEU A 123 16.27 19.48 -34.95
C LEU A 123 16.81 20.16 -36.23
N THR A 124 16.32 21.37 -36.53
CA THR A 124 16.77 22.12 -37.71
C THR A 124 18.22 22.63 -37.60
N ALA A 125 18.66 22.97 -36.39
CA ALA A 125 20.04 23.37 -36.12
C ALA A 125 21.02 22.19 -36.28
N THR A 126 20.64 20.98 -35.87
CA THR A 126 21.45 19.77 -36.09
C THR A 126 21.53 19.36 -37.56
N ASP A 127 20.45 19.50 -38.34
CA ASP A 127 20.48 19.24 -39.79
C ASP A 127 21.34 20.25 -40.55
N THR A 128 21.33 21.52 -40.12
CA THR A 128 22.14 22.58 -40.76
C THR A 128 23.62 22.49 -40.39
N SER A 129 23.96 21.80 -39.30
CA SER A 129 25.35 21.55 -38.88
C SER A 129 26.02 20.36 -39.59
N GLY A 130 25.30 19.57 -40.39
CA GLY A 130 25.85 18.45 -41.17
C GLY A 130 26.70 18.85 -42.39
N GLY A 131 26.86 20.14 -42.65
CA GLY A 131 27.47 20.70 -43.86
C GLY A 131 28.85 21.34 -43.71
N LYS A 132 29.61 21.09 -42.63
CA LYS A 132 31.01 21.53 -42.53
C LYS A 132 31.98 20.35 -42.68
N LYS A 133 32.41 20.14 -43.93
CA LYS A 133 33.65 19.42 -44.26
C LYS A 133 34.82 20.27 -43.79
N ASP A 134 35.43 19.89 -42.67
CA ASP A 134 36.78 20.32 -42.37
C ASP A 134 37.73 19.40 -43.15
N ASP A 135 38.10 19.87 -44.34
CA ASP A 135 39.17 19.31 -45.16
C ASP A 135 40.52 19.69 -44.52
N SER A 136 41.18 18.71 -43.92
CA SER A 136 42.62 18.74 -43.66
C SER A 136 43.14 17.31 -43.59
N ALA A 137 43.45 16.79 -44.78
CA ALA A 137 44.15 15.53 -44.97
C ALA A 137 45.54 15.53 -44.31
N LYS A 138 45.79 14.55 -43.42
CA LYS A 138 47.11 13.90 -43.34
C LYS A 138 47.06 12.49 -42.73
N LYS A 139 47.08 11.51 -43.64
CA LYS A 139 47.91 10.28 -43.62
C LYS A 139 47.67 9.24 -42.50
N GLU A 140 46.97 8.17 -42.86
CA GLU A 140 47.03 6.83 -42.24
C GLU A 140 48.48 6.27 -42.18
N PRO A 141 48.83 5.44 -41.17
CA PRO A 141 48.43 4.03 -41.20
C PRO A 141 48.02 3.44 -39.84
N ALA A 142 47.06 2.50 -39.86
CA ALA A 142 46.87 1.51 -38.79
C ALA A 142 48.18 0.67 -38.63
N PRO A 143 48.59 0.24 -37.41
CA PRO A 143 47.88 -0.87 -36.76
C PRO A 143 47.96 -0.94 -35.21
N LYS A 144 47.18 -1.91 -34.68
CA LYS A 144 47.24 -2.58 -33.36
C LYS A 144 46.45 -1.92 -32.22
N GLY A 145 45.44 -2.67 -31.78
CA GLY A 145 44.60 -2.35 -30.65
C GLY A 145 45.32 -2.43 -29.30
N GLN A 146 44.74 -1.71 -28.34
CA GLN A 146 44.71 -1.98 -26.91
C GLN A 146 43.65 -1.06 -26.27
N PRO A 147 43.12 -1.41 -25.07
CA PRO A 147 41.72 -1.24 -24.72
C PRO A 147 41.36 0.17 -24.26
N VAL A 148 40.07 0.48 -24.39
CA VAL A 148 39.41 1.64 -23.80
C VAL A 148 39.72 1.75 -22.29
N PRO A 149 40.09 2.93 -21.77
CA PRO A 149 40.21 3.14 -20.33
C PRO A 149 38.81 3.10 -19.69
N SER A 150 38.59 2.05 -18.89
CA SER A 150 37.54 2.00 -17.88
C SER A 150 37.75 3.13 -16.87
N GLN A 151 36.87 4.12 -16.89
CA GLN A 151 36.70 5.08 -15.82
C GLN A 151 35.38 4.75 -15.12
N GLY A 152 35.46 3.75 -14.24
CA GLY A 152 34.47 3.51 -13.21
C GLY A 152 34.62 4.53 -12.08
N LYS A 153 33.48 5.15 -11.73
CA LYS A 153 33.06 5.35 -10.34
C LYS A 153 31.58 5.70 -10.32
N GLU A 154 30.78 4.71 -10.70
CA GLU A 154 29.41 4.62 -10.22
C GLU A 154 29.47 4.32 -8.71
N PRO A 155 28.62 4.91 -7.87
CA PRO A 155 28.42 4.41 -6.52
C PRO A 155 27.85 2.99 -6.64
N GLU A 156 28.62 1.99 -6.24
CA GLU A 156 28.12 0.63 -6.08
C GLU A 156 27.00 0.64 -5.03
N GLY A 157 25.77 0.68 -5.51
CA GLY A 157 24.56 0.63 -4.68
C GLY A 157 23.38 -0.04 -5.39
N SER A 158 23.64 -0.79 -6.46
CA SER A 158 22.63 -1.55 -7.19
C SER A 158 23.19 -2.90 -7.67
N GLY A 159 23.77 -3.63 -6.72
CA GLY A 159 23.99 -5.07 -6.81
C GLY A 159 23.51 -5.63 -5.47
N VAL A 160 22.48 -6.46 -5.49
CA VAL A 160 21.76 -6.95 -4.30
C VAL A 160 22.74 -7.50 -3.26
N MET A 161 23.11 -6.70 -2.26
CA MET A 161 23.86 -7.20 -1.11
C MET A 161 23.07 -8.38 -0.53
N SER A 162 23.73 -9.52 -0.31
CA SER A 162 23.07 -10.65 0.32
C SER A 162 22.53 -10.22 1.69
N ILE A 163 21.43 -10.84 2.17
CA ILE A 163 20.84 -10.50 3.48
C ILE A 163 21.89 -10.47 4.61
N ASN A 164 22.93 -11.32 4.53
CA ASN A 164 24.05 -11.33 5.49
C ASN A 164 24.91 -10.05 5.44
N GLU A 165 25.16 -9.55 4.24
CA GLU A 165 25.96 -8.35 4.00
C GLU A 165 25.18 -7.09 4.37
N GLN A 166 23.86 -7.09 4.13
CA GLN A 166 22.96 -6.04 4.64
C GLN A 166 22.91 -6.01 6.17
N ILE A 167 22.88 -7.17 6.84
CA ILE A 167 22.96 -7.24 8.31
C ILE A 167 24.28 -6.66 8.79
N THR A 168 25.40 -6.99 8.15
CA THR A 168 26.72 -6.49 8.53
C THR A 168 26.87 -4.98 8.29
N ALA A 169 26.32 -4.48 7.18
CA ALA A 169 26.29 -3.05 6.87
C ALA A 169 25.40 -2.28 7.87
N ALA A 170 24.24 -2.83 8.24
CA ALA A 170 23.33 -2.23 9.22
C ALA A 170 23.92 -2.26 10.64
N GLU A 171 24.63 -3.32 11.02
CA GLU A 171 25.39 -3.39 12.28
C GLU A 171 26.51 -2.35 12.31
N LYS A 172 27.25 -2.20 11.21
CA LYS A 172 28.30 -1.18 11.05
C LYS A 172 27.75 0.24 11.07
N ALA A 173 26.52 0.44 10.58
CA ALA A 173 25.81 1.72 10.62
C ALA A 173 25.11 1.98 11.98
N GLY A 174 25.07 1.00 12.89
CA GLY A 174 24.41 1.12 14.20
C GLY A 174 22.88 1.07 14.15
N ASP A 175 22.28 0.66 13.03
CA ASP A 175 20.83 0.58 12.86
C ASP A 175 20.28 -0.74 13.43
N ALA A 176 20.01 -0.73 14.73
CA ALA A 176 19.51 -1.91 15.45
C ALA A 176 18.10 -2.36 14.99
N LEU A 177 17.29 -1.46 14.40
CA LEU A 177 15.95 -1.80 13.93
C LEU A 177 16.05 -2.55 12.60
N LEU A 178 16.85 -2.03 11.67
CA LEU A 178 17.13 -2.68 10.39
C LEU A 178 17.78 -4.06 10.58
N VAL A 179 18.73 -4.19 11.51
CA VAL A 179 19.36 -5.47 11.85
C VAL A 179 18.34 -6.50 12.34
N LYS A 180 17.38 -6.11 13.19
CA LYS A 180 16.34 -7.01 13.69
C LYS A 180 15.43 -7.49 12.56
N THR A 181 15.01 -6.58 11.70
CA THR A 181 14.14 -6.90 10.54
C THR A 181 14.85 -7.85 9.57
N LEU A 182 16.10 -7.57 9.23
CA LEU A 182 16.87 -8.41 8.31
C LEU A 182 17.20 -9.79 8.91
N LYS A 183 17.47 -9.87 10.23
CA LYS A 183 17.63 -11.16 10.93
C LYS A 183 16.33 -11.98 10.95
N ALA A 184 15.18 -11.34 11.07
CA ALA A 184 13.88 -12.01 11.00
C ALA A 184 13.60 -12.57 9.59
N MET A 185 13.87 -11.78 8.54
CA MET A 185 13.76 -12.24 7.14
C MET A 185 14.66 -13.46 6.89
N LYS A 186 15.93 -13.40 7.32
CA LYS A 186 16.87 -14.54 7.22
C LYS A 186 16.36 -15.82 7.90
N LEU A 187 15.60 -15.70 8.99
CA LEU A 187 15.06 -16.85 9.71
C LEU A 187 13.80 -17.41 9.04
N GLY A 188 12.97 -16.55 8.43
CA GLY A 188 11.78 -16.92 7.67
C GLY A 188 12.11 -17.69 6.39
N ASP A 189 13.13 -17.26 5.64
CA ASP A 189 13.58 -17.93 4.41
C ASP A 189 14.17 -19.32 4.66
N LYS A 190 14.65 -19.61 5.88
CA LYS A 190 15.18 -20.93 6.27
C LYS A 190 14.08 -21.94 6.65
N LYS A 191 12.84 -21.50 6.77
CA LYS A 191 11.67 -22.29 7.18
C LYS A 191 10.74 -22.68 6.01
N ALA A 192 11.07 -22.28 4.78
CA ALA A 192 10.37 -22.65 3.54
C ALA A 192 11.07 -23.81 2.82
#